data_AF-A0A4Y1X3P7-F1
#
_entry.id   AF-A0A4Y1X3P7-F1
#
_cell.length_a   1.000
_cell.length_b   1.000
_cell.length_c   1.000
_cell.angle_alpha   90.00
_cell.angle_beta   90.00
_cell.angle_gamma   90.00
#
_symmetry.space_group_name_H-M   'P 1'
#
loop_
_entity.id
_entity.type
_entity.pdbx_description
1 polymer ?
#
loop_
_entity_poly.entity_id
_entity_poly.type
_entity_poly.pdbx_seq_one_letter_code
_entity_poly.pdbx_strand_id
1 'polypeptide(L)'
;MGYVVLHIEKAAGTDAAMSGHVERRIAPANVITTLTYLNEELVEFLKGVTNRIEAIQHRLDNAGLERKIGKNQVRTCMSCSPEAPKI
;
A
#
# COMPACT_ATOMS: atom_id res chain seq x y z
N MET A 1 -10.76 -5.04 -27.61
CA MET A 1 -11.62 -4.85 -26.44
C MET A 1 -10.77 -5.09 -25.21
N GLY A 2 -10.54 -4.06 -24.40
CA GLY A 2 -9.73 -4.18 -23.17
C GLY A 2 -10.59 -4.60 -21.97
N TYR A 3 -9.98 -5.28 -21.01
CA TYR A 3 -10.61 -5.62 -19.74
C TYR A 3 -10.09 -4.70 -18.63
N VAL A 4 -10.94 -4.40 -17.66
CA VAL A 4 -10.50 -3.77 -16.40
C VAL A 4 -10.02 -4.89 -15.48
N VAL A 5 -8.76 -4.84 -15.07
CA VAL A 5 -8.19 -5.78 -14.11
C VAL A 5 -8.10 -5.12 -12.75
N LEU A 6 -8.84 -5.67 -11.78
CA LEU A 6 -8.78 -5.27 -10.38
C LEU A 6 -8.57 -6.52 -9.52
N HIS A 7 -7.35 -6.73 -9.06
CA HIS A 7 -7.04 -7.74 -8.07
C HIS A 7 -6.75 -7.08 -6.73
N ILE A 8 -7.45 -7.50 -5.67
CA ILE A 8 -7.30 -6.93 -4.32
C ILE A 8 -6.70 -7.97 -3.38
N GLU A 9 -5.55 -7.64 -2.79
CA GLU A 9 -4.86 -8.44 -1.80
C GLU A 9 -5.11 -7.92 -0.39
N LYS A 10 -5.38 -8.84 0.55
CA LYS A 10 -5.61 -8.53 1.96
C LYS A 10 -4.27 -8.48 2.69
N ALA A 11 -3.92 -7.35 3.27
CA ALA A 11 -2.80 -7.26 4.20
C ALA A 11 -3.26 -7.73 5.60
N ALA A 12 -3.25 -9.04 5.83
CA ALA A 12 -3.52 -9.62 7.14
C ALA A 12 -2.27 -9.47 8.03
N GLY A 13 -2.42 -8.81 9.18
CA GLY A 13 -1.30 -8.55 10.09
C GLY A 13 -0.47 -7.32 9.69
N THR A 14 0.80 -7.52 9.33
CA THR A 14 1.78 -6.43 9.13
C THR A 14 1.99 -6.14 7.64
N ASP A 15 1.69 -4.92 7.20
CA ASP A 15 1.85 -4.46 5.81
C ASP A 15 3.26 -3.92 5.48
N ALA A 16 4.27 -4.29 6.27
CA ALA A 16 5.59 -3.66 6.22
C ALA A 16 6.35 -3.96 4.92
N ALA A 17 6.31 -5.21 4.43
CA ALA A 17 7.00 -5.60 3.21
C ALA A 17 6.41 -4.90 1.97
N MET A 18 5.08 -4.91 1.83
CA MET A 18 4.40 -4.24 0.72
C MET A 18 4.54 -2.73 0.79
N SER A 19 4.44 -2.13 1.98
CA SER A 19 4.74 -0.70 2.16
C SER A 19 6.18 -0.37 1.75
N GLY A 20 7.15 -1.21 2.11
CA GLY A 20 8.54 -1.06 1.67
C GLY A 20 8.73 -1.18 0.15
N HIS A 21 7.93 -2.00 -0.53
CA HIS A 21 7.93 -2.09 -2.00
C HIS A 21 7.33 -0.84 -2.66
N VAL A 22 6.20 -0.32 -2.15
CA VAL A 22 5.55 0.89 -2.68
C VAL A 22 6.44 2.11 -2.46
N GLU A 23 6.97 2.27 -1.26
CA GLU A 23 7.89 3.36 -0.88
C GLU A 23 9.31 3.17 -1.46
N ARG A 24 9.53 2.14 -2.29
CA ARG A 24 10.82 1.79 -2.93
C ARG A 24 12.00 1.63 -1.98
N ARG A 25 11.75 1.33 -0.70
CA ARG A 25 12.78 0.88 0.26
C ARG A 25 13.29 -0.53 -0.06
N ILE A 26 12.46 -1.36 -0.70
CA ILE A 26 12.81 -2.69 -1.19
C ILE A 26 12.71 -2.69 -2.71
N ALA A 27 13.85 -2.73 -3.40
CA ALA A 27 13.93 -2.74 -4.86
C ALA A 27 14.03 -4.18 -5.40
N PRO A 28 12.98 -4.73 -6.05
CA PRO A 28 13.10 -6.01 -6.73
C PRO A 28 13.98 -5.91 -7.98
N ALA A 29 14.49 -7.04 -8.45
CA ALA A 29 15.47 -7.11 -9.54
C ALA A 29 14.96 -6.56 -10.89
N ASN A 30 13.65 -6.46 -11.07
CA ASN A 30 13.01 -5.97 -12.29
C ASN A 30 12.71 -4.46 -12.27
N VAL A 31 13.15 -3.71 -11.26
CA VAL A 31 12.93 -2.26 -11.21
C VAL A 31 13.95 -1.54 -12.08
N ILE A 32 13.45 -0.69 -12.98
CA ILE A 32 14.27 0.30 -13.68
C ILE A 32 14.39 1.51 -12.75
N THR A 33 15.49 1.60 -12.01
CA THR A 33 15.70 2.63 -10.98
C THR A 33 15.74 4.04 -11.53
N THR A 34 16.10 4.21 -12.80
CA THR A 34 16.10 5.52 -13.47
C THR A 34 14.72 6.07 -13.76
N LEU A 35 13.66 5.26 -13.63
CA LEU A 35 12.27 5.66 -13.88
C LEU A 35 11.44 5.86 -12.61
N THR A 36 12.03 5.68 -11.41
CA THR A 36 11.27 5.80 -10.15
C THR A 36 10.75 7.22 -9.88
N TYR A 37 11.34 8.24 -10.53
CA TYR A 37 10.88 9.62 -10.46
C TYR A 37 9.49 9.83 -11.09
N LEU A 38 9.01 8.87 -11.90
CA LEU A 38 7.67 8.90 -12.50
C LEU A 38 6.58 8.36 -11.54
N ASN A 39 6.95 7.76 -10.41
CA ASN A 39 5.95 7.32 -9.44
C ASN A 39 5.32 8.53 -8.76
N GLU A 40 3.99 8.56 -8.68
CA GLU A 40 3.23 9.63 -8.03
C GLU A 40 2.49 9.10 -6.80
N GLU A 41 2.51 9.88 -5.72
CA GLU A 41 1.64 9.67 -4.56
C GLU A 41 0.34 10.46 -4.76
N LEU A 42 -0.77 9.74 -4.91
CA LEU A 42 -2.09 10.35 -5.17
C LEU A 42 -2.83 10.79 -3.89
N VAL A 43 -2.30 10.46 -2.72
CA VAL A 43 -2.94 10.70 -1.43
C VAL A 43 -1.91 11.28 -0.47
N GLU A 44 -2.20 12.45 0.08
CA GLU A 44 -1.37 13.09 1.09
C GLU A 44 -1.55 12.43 2.46
N PHE A 45 -0.45 12.36 3.22
CA PHE A 45 -0.48 11.98 4.63
C PHE A 45 -0.92 13.14 5.52
N LEU A 46 -1.51 12.81 6.68
CA LEU A 46 -1.82 13.83 7.67
C LEU A 46 -0.53 14.48 8.22
N LYS A 47 -0.64 15.71 8.72
CA LYS A 47 0.49 16.42 9.31
C LYS A 47 1.13 15.61 10.44
N GLY A 48 2.44 15.34 10.32
CA GLY A 48 3.21 14.57 11.30
C GLY A 48 3.20 13.05 11.07
N VAL A 49 2.48 12.57 10.04
CA VAL A 49 2.52 11.18 9.59
C VAL A 49 3.50 11.06 8.43
N THR A 50 4.47 10.14 8.54
CA THR A 50 5.60 10.08 7.60
C THR A 50 5.52 8.91 6.62
N ASN A 51 4.68 7.92 6.91
CA ASN A 51 4.59 6.71 6.12
C ASN A 51 3.19 6.11 6.14
N ARG A 52 2.97 5.13 5.25
CA ARG A 52 1.65 4.51 5.07
C ARG A 52 1.18 3.72 6.29
N ILE A 53 2.08 3.10 7.03
CA ILE A 53 1.76 2.30 8.23
C ILE A 53 1.21 3.21 9.33
N GLU A 54 1.89 4.33 9.59
CA GLU A 54 1.44 5.37 10.52
C GLU A 54 0.10 5.97 10.09
N ALA A 55 -0.09 6.23 8.79
CA ALA A 55 -1.36 6.75 8.27
C ALA A 55 -2.53 5.79 8.52
N ILE A 56 -2.31 4.48 8.31
CA ILE A 56 -3.33 3.45 8.58
C ILE A 56 -3.63 3.41 10.07
N GLN A 57 -2.61 3.35 10.93
CA GLN A 57 -2.79 3.27 12.38
C GLN A 57 -3.51 4.53 12.91
N HIS A 58 -3.10 5.72 12.49
CA HIS A 58 -3.75 6.98 12.86
C HIS A 58 -5.24 6.98 12.48
N ARG A 59 -5.61 6.47 11.28
CA ARG A 59 -7.02 6.37 10.87
C ARG A 59 -7.79 5.38 11.73
N LEU A 60 -7.19 4.24 12.10
CA LEU A 60 -7.83 3.25 12.96
C LEU A 60 -8.05 3.78 14.39
N ASP A 61 -7.06 4.50 14.94
CA ASP A 61 -7.13 5.08 16.28
C ASP A 61 -8.18 6.19 16.39
N ASN A 62 -8.41 6.93 15.30
CA ASN A 62 -9.38 8.02 15.24
C ASN A 62 -10.73 7.62 14.61
N ALA A 63 -10.93 6.34 14.27
CA ALA A 63 -12.17 5.86 13.64
C ALA A 63 -13.33 5.65 14.64
N GLY A 64 -13.14 5.93 15.93
CA GLY A 64 -14.18 5.73 16.95
C GLY A 64 -14.51 4.26 17.21
N LEU A 65 -13.54 3.37 17.05
CA LEU A 65 -13.74 1.93 17.24
C LEU A 65 -13.94 1.59 18.72
N GLU A 66 -15.10 1.05 19.07
CA GLU A 66 -15.42 0.65 20.45
C GLU A 66 -14.72 -0.64 20.89
N ARG A 67 -14.20 -1.42 19.93
CA ARG A 67 -13.56 -2.72 20.19
C ARG A 67 -12.17 -2.79 19.58
N LYS A 68 -11.27 -3.50 20.25
CA LYS A 68 -9.90 -3.71 19.79
C LYS A 68 -9.86 -4.53 18.50
N ILE A 69 -9.04 -4.08 17.55
CA ILE A 69 -8.75 -4.80 16.31
C ILE A 69 -7.91 -6.04 16.62
N GLY A 70 -8.39 -7.21 16.21
CA GLY A 70 -7.70 -8.47 16.39
C GLY A 70 -6.43 -8.57 15.53
N LYS A 71 -5.42 -9.33 15.99
CA LYS A 71 -4.15 -9.51 15.27
C LYS A 71 -4.31 -10.07 13.84
N ASN A 72 -5.36 -10.84 13.59
CA ASN A 72 -5.65 -11.48 12.31
C ASN A 72 -6.67 -10.70 11.46
N GLN A 73 -7.14 -9.54 11.93
CA GLN A 73 -8.04 -8.71 11.15
C GLN A 73 -7.25 -7.95 10.08
N VAL A 74 -7.86 -7.83 8.90
CA VAL A 74 -7.29 -7.12 7.76
C VAL A 74 -7.37 -5.62 8.06
N ARG A 75 -6.21 -4.95 8.00
CA ARG A 75 -6.11 -3.50 8.28
C ARG A 75 -6.10 -2.65 7.03
N THR A 76 -5.66 -3.21 5.91
CA THR A 76 -5.64 -2.55 4.60
C THR A 76 -5.77 -3.58 3.49
N CYS A 77 -6.24 -3.11 2.34
CA CYS A 77 -6.35 -3.88 1.11
C CYS A 77 -5.58 -3.14 0.02
N MET A 78 -4.87 -3.88 -0.82
CA MET A 78 -4.04 -3.33 -1.89
C MET A 78 -4.53 -3.84 -3.23
N SER A 79 -4.61 -2.96 -4.23
CA SER A 79 -4.80 -3.40 -5.60
C SER A 79 -3.45 -3.55 -6.29
N CYS A 80 -3.30 -4.62 -7.05
CA CYS A 80 -2.20 -4.80 -7.98
C CYS A 80 -2.80 -5.15 -9.35
N SER A 81 -2.33 -4.51 -10.42
CA SER A 81 -2.63 -4.96 -11.77
C SER A 81 -1.53 -5.94 -12.20
N PRO A 82 -1.82 -7.25 -12.36
CA PRO A 82 -0.85 -8.22 -12.84
C PRO A 82 -0.48 -8.03 -14.32
N GLU A 83 -1.24 -7.24 -15.08
CA GLU A 83 -0.95 -6.93 -16.48
C GLU A 83 -0.27 -5.56 -16.61
N ALA A 84 1.05 -5.54 -16.48
CA ALA A 84 1.84 -4.60 -17.27
C ALA A 84 2.05 -5.25 -18.65
N PRO A 85 1.76 -4.57 -19.78
CA PRO A 85 2.16 -5.09 -21.08
C PRO A 85 3.67 -5.34 -21.03
N LYS A 86 4.08 -6.56 -21.38
CA LYS A 86 5.49 -6.86 -21.65
C LYS A 86 5.91 -5.97 -22.82
N ILE A 87 6.65 -4.92 -22.53
CA ILE A 87 7.38 -4.14 -23.54
C ILE A 87 8.68 -4.88 -23.81
#